data_AF-A0A7C4SWU9-F1
#
_entry.id   AF-A0A7C4SWU9-F1
#
_cell.length_a   1.000
_cell.length_b   1.000
_cell.length_c   1.000
_cell.angle_alpha   90.00
_cell.angle_beta   90.00
_cell.angle_gamma   90.00
#
_symmetry.space_group_name_H-M   'P 1'
#
loop_
_entity.id
_entity.type
_entity.pdbx_description
1 polymer ?
#
loop_
_entity_poly.entity_id
_entity_poly.type
_entity_poly.pdbx_seq_one_letter_code
_entity_poly.pdbx_strand_id
1 'polypeptide(L)' 'MAEKIWWKCNNCGYRFQQTVEEGVPDRCPSCKEACSFTNATCYTAECGGPESGNFDPRI' A
#
# COMPACT_ATOMS: atom_id res chain seq x y z
N MET A 1 10.58 15.24 -10.19
CA MET A 1 10.68 13.88 -10.74
C MET A 1 9.63 13.07 -10.02
N ALA A 2 8.61 12.58 -10.73
CA ALA A 2 7.48 11.91 -10.11
C ALA A 2 7.86 10.47 -9.77
N GLU A 3 8.23 10.21 -8.52
CA GLU A 3 8.48 8.85 -8.06
C GLU A 3 7.14 8.14 -7.85
N LYS A 4 6.93 7.05 -8.60
CA LYS A 4 5.77 6.18 -8.42
C LYS A 4 6.02 5.31 -7.19
N ILE A 5 5.15 5.42 -6.21
CA ILE A 5 5.22 4.70 -4.95
C ILE A 5 4.01 3.78 -4.77
N TRP A 6 4.18 2.73 -4.00
CA TRP A 6 3.07 1.89 -3.58
C TRP A 6 2.28 2.58 -2.48
N TRP A 7 0.97 2.54 -2.60
CA TRP A 7 0.02 2.98 -1.60
C TRP A 7 -0.77 1.77 -1.12
N LYS A 8 -1.02 1.72 0.18
CA LYS A 8 -1.86 0.70 0.81
C LYS A 8 -2.98 1.40 1.58
N CYS A 9 -4.23 1.02 1.31
CA CYS A 9 -5.37 1.46 2.12
C CYS A 9 -5.35 0.71 3.45
N ASN A 10 -5.40 1.46 4.56
CA ASN A 10 -5.43 0.89 5.90
C ASN A 10 -6.80 0.27 6.25
N ASN A 11 -7.88 0.68 5.59
CA ASN A 11 -9.23 0.15 5.84
C ASN A 11 -9.43 -1.26 5.27
N CYS A 12 -9.21 -1.43 3.96
CA CYS A 12 -9.48 -2.69 3.27
C CYS A 12 -8.23 -3.44 2.80
N GLY A 13 -7.03 -2.89 3.00
CA GLY A 13 -5.78 -3.53 2.58
C GLY A 13 -5.46 -3.46 1.08
N TYR A 14 -6.28 -2.75 0.30
CA TYR A 14 -6.08 -2.54 -1.14
C TYR A 14 -4.76 -1.83 -1.43
N ARG A 15 -4.03 -2.26 -2.47
CA ARG A 15 -2.71 -1.72 -2.84
C ARG A 15 -2.68 -1.29 -4.29
N PHE A 16 -2.08 -0.13 -4.57
CA PHE A 16 -1.91 0.38 -5.93
C PHE A 16 -0.66 1.27 -6.01
N GLN A 17 -0.18 1.55 -7.22
CA GLN A 17 0.97 2.44 -7.43
C GLN A 17 0.50 3.80 -7.94
N GLN A 18 0.95 4.88 -7.31
CA GLN A 18 0.68 6.25 -7.77
C GLN A 18 1.84 7.16 -7.36
N THR A 19 1.99 8.30 -8.03
CA THR A 19 3.03 9.28 -7.67
C THR A 19 2.59 10.06 -6.43
N VAL A 20 3.55 10.48 -5.59
CA VAL A 20 3.25 11.38 -4.45
C VAL A 20 2.56 12.66 -4.93
N GLU A 21 2.94 13.13 -6.13
CA GLU A 21 2.44 14.35 -6.77
C GLU A 21 0.98 14.22 -7.22
N GLU A 22 0.55 13.05 -7.72
CA GLU A 22 -0.87 12.79 -7.97
C GLU A 22 -1.66 12.56 -6.68
N GLY A 23 -0.98 12.16 -5.60
CA GLY A 23 -1.59 11.88 -4.31
C GLY A 23 -2.41 10.60 -4.32
N VAL A 24 -3.35 10.50 -3.39
CA VAL A 24 -4.28 9.37 -3.26
C VAL A 24 -5.70 9.91 -3.32
N PRO A 25 -6.65 9.17 -3.89
CA PRO A 25 -8.04 9.61 -3.93
C PRO A 25 -8.62 9.67 -2.51
N ASP A 26 -9.46 10.66 -2.21
CA ASP A 26 -10.18 10.75 -0.93
C ASP A 26 -10.98 9.48 -0.62
N ARG A 27 -11.46 8.80 -1.66
CA ARG A 27 -12.24 7.56 -1.53
C ARG A 27 -11.49 6.39 -2.13
N CYS A 28 -11.40 5.30 -1.37
CA CYS A 28 -10.79 4.09 -1.88
C CYS A 28 -11.67 3.44 -2.96
N PRO A 29 -11.12 3.05 -4.13
CA PRO A 29 -11.91 2.40 -5.17
C PRO A 29 -12.44 1.01 -4.75
N SER A 30 -11.78 0.36 -3.80
CA SER A 30 -12.18 -0.96 -3.31
C SER A 30 -13.28 -0.86 -2.25
N CYS A 31 -13.05 -0.08 -1.20
CA CYS A 31 -14.00 0.06 -0.09
C CYS A 31 -15.00 1.22 -0.26
N LYS A 32 -14.82 2.10 -1.26
CA LYS A 32 -15.67 3.28 -1.59
C LYS A 32 -15.84 4.31 -0.46
N GLU A 33 -15.01 4.21 0.56
CA GLU A 33 -15.03 5.06 1.76
C GLU A 33 -13.74 5.89 1.88
N ALA A 34 -13.79 6.91 2.75
CA ALA A 34 -12.62 7.70 3.08
C ALA A 34 -11.58 6.83 3.77
N CYS A 35 -10.42 6.64 3.13
CA CYS A 35 -9.37 5.76 3.64
C CYS A 35 -8.05 6.53 3.75
N SER A 36 -7.35 6.37 4.86
CA SER A 36 -5.96 6.79 4.98
C SER A 36 -5.08 5.80 4.21
N PHE A 37 -4.49 6.29 3.11
CA PHE A 37 -3.49 5.54 2.37
C PHE A 37 -2.12 5.82 2.94
N THR A 38 -1.41 4.75 3.26
CA THR A 38 -0.02 4.84 3.72
C THR A 38 0.91 4.46 2.59
N ASN A 39 2.03 5.18 2.48
CA ASN A 39 3.12 4.78 1.59
C ASN A 39 3.59 3.38 2.00
N ALA A 40 3.53 2.46 1.04
CA ALA A 40 4.03 1.09 1.12
C ALA A 40 5.26 0.91 0.21
N THR A 41 5.89 2.00 -0.25
CA THR A 41 7.21 1.96 -0.86
C THR A 41 8.22 1.71 0.24
N CYS A 42 8.40 0.42 0.45
CA CYS A 42 9.30 -0.23 1.35
C CYS A 42 10.75 0.15 1.02
N TYR A 43 11.29 1.20 1.66
CA TYR A 43 12.72 1.53 1.61
C TYR A 43 13.55 0.76 2.65
N THR A 44 12.95 -0.14 3.42
CA THR A 44 13.62 -1.02 4.37
C THR A 44 13.05 -2.43 4.23
N ALA A 45 13.91 -3.44 4.18
CA ALA A 45 13.58 -4.84 3.84
C ALA A 45 12.52 -5.54 4.72
N GLU A 46 11.90 -4.83 5.67
CA GLU A 46 10.98 -5.39 6.66
C GLU A 46 9.49 -5.13 6.34
N CYS A 47 9.16 -4.22 5.42
CA CYS A 47 7.76 -3.88 5.16
C CYS A 47 7.16 -4.72 4.03
N GLY A 48 6.96 -6.02 4.31
CA GLY A 48 5.91 -6.87 3.73
C GLY A 48 5.66 -6.78 2.23
N GLY A 49 6.68 -7.08 1.41
CA GLY A 49 6.51 -7.27 -0.03
C GLY A 49 5.50 -8.40 -0.36
N PRO A 50 5.04 -8.52 -1.62
CA PRO A 50 4.27 -9.68 -2.08
C PRO A 50 5.03 -11.02 -1.94
N GLU A 51 6.32 -10.95 -1.59
CA GLU A 51 7.17 -12.06 -1.18
C GLU A 51 7.32 -12.17 0.35
N SER A 52 6.36 -11.67 1.13
CA SER A 52 6.19 -12.10 2.52
C SER A 52 5.71 -13.55 2.55
N GLY A 53 6.53 -14.45 2.01
CA GLY A 53 6.54 -15.89 2.28
C GLY A 53 7.01 -16.18 3.71
N ASN A 54 6.65 -15.33 4.66
CA ASN A 54 6.61 -15.65 6.08
C ASN A 54 5.17 -16.02 6.45
N PHE A 55 4.62 -16.98 5.72
CA PHE A 55 3.88 -18.02 6.41
C PHE A 55 4.95 -18.96 6.93
N ASP A 56 5.20 -18.98 8.23
CA ASP A 56 5.72 -20.19 8.85
C ASP A 56 4.53 -21.14 8.96
N PRO A 57 4.44 -22.22 8.16
CA PRO A 57 3.32 -23.17 8.23
C PRO A 57 3.41 -24.11 9.44
N ARG A 58 4.15 -23.77 10.50
CA ARG A 58 4.29 -24.56 11.73
C ARG A 58 3.83 -23.83 13.00
N ILE A 59 3.07 -22.73 12.88
CA ILE A 59 2.24 -22.21 13.98
C ILE A 59 0.76 -22.47 13.72
#